data_AF-A0A962AV63-F1
#
_entry.id   AF-A0A962AV63-F1
#
_cell.length_a   1.000
_cell.length_b   1.000
_cell.length_c   1.000
_cell.angle_alpha   90.00
_cell.angle_beta   90.00
_cell.angle_gamma   90.00
#
_symmetry.space_group_name_H-M   'P 1'
#
loop_
_entity.id
_entity.type
_entity.pdbx_description
1 polymer ?
#
loop_
_entity_poly.entity_id
_entity_poly.type
_entity_poly.pdbx_seq_one_letter_code
_entity_poly.pdbx_strand_id
1 'polypeptide(L)'
;LHDRIAEAAKAEDIPFHKGGTYVCMEGPQFSSYAESLTYKAAGYDVIGMTACPEVKLAREAEISYATIAMVTDFDCWHPEHDDVDVAAIIKIVHENAAKAARLLARLLKDMPAERAPCPVGSDRALDTALITAPEARDPELLKKLDAVMARVNAAG
;
A
#
# COMPACT_ATOMS: atom_id res chain seq x y z
N LEU A 1 -0.22 10.11 6.24
CA LEU A 1 0.56 8.89 6.54
C LEU A 1 1.98 8.93 5.98
N HIS A 2 2.17 9.27 4.68
CA HIS A 2 3.50 9.30 4.07
C HIS A 2 4.54 10.13 4.86
N ASP A 3 4.16 11.33 5.31
CA ASP A 3 5.07 12.19 6.11
C ASP A 3 5.46 11.52 7.43
N ARG A 4 4.49 10.92 8.14
CA ARG A 4 4.73 10.24 9.42
C ARG A 4 5.65 9.03 9.24
N ILE A 5 5.46 8.27 8.17
CA ILE A 5 6.34 7.12 7.83
C ILE A 5 7.76 7.62 7.54
N ALA A 6 7.90 8.70 6.75
CA ALA A 6 9.21 9.28 6.44
C ALA A 6 9.93 9.80 7.70
N GLU A 7 9.23 10.48 8.60
CA GLU A 7 9.82 10.96 9.86
C GLU A 7 10.20 9.79 10.79
N ALA A 8 9.38 8.74 10.86
CA ALA A 8 9.73 7.53 11.62
C ALA A 8 10.97 6.83 11.04
N ALA A 9 11.09 6.74 9.70
CA ALA A 9 12.27 6.17 9.04
C ALA A 9 13.54 6.99 9.31
N LYS A 10 13.45 8.33 9.24
CA LYS A 10 14.56 9.23 9.62
C LYS A 10 14.99 9.03 11.07
N ALA A 11 14.03 8.92 11.99
CA ALA A 11 14.34 8.77 13.41
C ALA A 11 15.02 7.45 13.76
N GLU A 12 14.78 6.40 12.97
CA GLU A 12 15.41 5.08 13.11
C GLU A 12 16.65 4.89 12.22
N ASP A 13 17.11 5.96 11.56
CA ASP A 13 18.25 5.96 10.61
C ASP A 13 18.13 4.89 9.52
N ILE A 14 16.92 4.70 8.99
CA ILE A 14 16.64 3.74 7.92
C ILE A 14 16.69 4.49 6.59
N PRO A 15 17.54 4.09 5.61
CA PRO A 15 17.53 4.66 4.27
C PRO A 15 16.19 4.45 3.57
N PHE A 16 15.65 5.49 2.94
CA PHE A 16 14.35 5.40 2.27
C PHE A 16 14.25 6.36 1.08
N HIS A 17 13.33 6.04 0.17
CA HIS A 17 12.82 6.95 -0.85
C HIS A 17 11.37 7.32 -0.51
N LYS A 18 11.03 8.60 -0.63
CA LYS A 18 9.66 9.08 -0.40
C LYS A 18 8.98 9.33 -1.74
N GLY A 19 7.86 8.63 -1.97
CA GLY A 19 7.16 8.63 -3.25
C GLY A 19 7.58 7.43 -4.10
N GLY A 20 7.15 7.45 -5.36
CA GLY A 20 7.34 6.37 -6.31
C GLY A 20 6.01 5.74 -6.74
N THR A 21 6.02 5.13 -7.92
CA THR A 21 4.88 4.52 -8.57
C THR A 21 5.03 3.00 -8.53
N TYR A 22 4.07 2.34 -7.88
CA TYR A 22 4.03 0.88 -7.76
C TYR A 22 3.24 0.27 -8.91
N VAL A 23 3.82 -0.68 -9.63
CA VAL A 23 3.07 -1.57 -10.55
C VAL A 23 2.71 -2.86 -9.84
N CYS A 24 1.41 -3.18 -9.83
CA CYS A 24 0.89 -4.44 -9.34
C CYS A 24 0.67 -5.38 -10.52
N MET A 25 1.44 -6.46 -10.59
CA MET A 25 1.23 -7.56 -11.54
C MET A 25 0.51 -8.73 -10.87
N GLU A 26 -0.06 -9.64 -11.65
CA GLU A 26 -0.82 -10.78 -11.10
C GLU A 26 0.09 -11.83 -10.42
N GLY A 27 1.22 -12.18 -11.03
CA GLY A 27 2.03 -13.32 -10.58
C GLY A 27 1.36 -14.69 -10.83
N PRO A 28 1.87 -15.80 -10.25
CA PRO A 28 3.00 -15.91 -9.34
C PRO A 28 4.39 -15.85 -10.00
N GLN A 29 4.46 -15.90 -11.34
CA GLN A 29 5.71 -15.77 -12.08
C GLN A 29 6.24 -14.34 -11.98
N PHE A 30 7.57 -14.20 -11.92
CA PHE A 30 8.21 -12.91 -12.12
C PHE A 30 8.04 -12.44 -13.56
N SER A 31 8.27 -11.13 -13.76
CA SER A 31 8.21 -10.53 -15.08
C SER A 31 9.30 -11.09 -15.99
N SER A 32 9.01 -11.17 -17.27
CA SER A 32 10.01 -11.34 -18.32
C SER A 32 10.80 -10.04 -18.52
N TYR A 33 11.99 -10.14 -19.12
CA TYR A 33 12.85 -8.97 -19.40
C TYR A 33 12.11 -7.87 -20.18
N ALA A 34 11.29 -8.27 -21.15
CA ALA A 34 10.49 -7.34 -21.95
C ALA A 34 9.42 -6.61 -21.12
N GLU A 35 8.77 -7.30 -20.18
CA GLU A 35 7.79 -6.71 -19.26
C GLU A 35 8.47 -5.72 -18.31
N SER A 36 9.59 -6.10 -17.69
CA SER A 36 10.33 -5.22 -16.78
C SER A 36 10.83 -3.96 -17.48
N LEU A 37 11.34 -4.05 -18.72
CA LEU A 37 11.68 -2.88 -19.52
C LEU A 37 10.48 -2.03 -19.87
N THR A 38 9.32 -2.65 -20.15
CA THR A 38 8.08 -1.93 -20.43
C THR A 38 7.61 -1.15 -19.20
N TYR A 39 7.62 -1.76 -18.02
CA TYR A 39 7.24 -1.08 -16.77
C TYR A 39 8.20 0.07 -16.44
N LYS A 40 9.51 -0.15 -16.62
CA LYS A 40 10.51 0.89 -16.43
C LYS A 40 10.32 2.06 -17.40
N ALA A 41 10.06 1.78 -18.67
CA ALA A 41 9.78 2.80 -19.68
C ALA A 41 8.47 3.56 -19.39
N ALA A 42 7.49 2.91 -18.76
CA ALA A 42 6.26 3.53 -18.30
C ALA A 42 6.43 4.37 -17.01
N GLY A 43 7.61 4.39 -16.40
CA GLY A 43 7.92 5.22 -15.23
C GLY A 43 7.51 4.60 -13.89
N TYR A 44 7.33 3.28 -13.83
CA TYR A 44 7.15 2.59 -12.55
C TYR A 44 8.48 2.47 -11.80
N ASP A 45 8.45 2.70 -10.49
CA ASP A 45 9.63 2.70 -9.62
C ASP A 45 9.82 1.35 -8.91
N VAL A 46 8.72 0.69 -8.55
CA VAL A 46 8.73 -0.61 -7.85
C VAL A 46 7.63 -1.52 -8.40
N ILE A 47 7.87 -2.82 -8.36
CA ILE A 47 6.94 -3.88 -8.78
C ILE A 47 6.60 -4.80 -7.62
N GLY A 48 5.38 -5.33 -7.62
CA GLY A 48 5.00 -6.47 -6.80
C GLY A 48 3.61 -6.97 -7.15
N MET A 49 3.00 -7.75 -6.26
CA MET A 49 1.80 -8.56 -6.59
C MET A 49 0.63 -8.38 -5.60
N THR A 50 0.73 -7.49 -4.61
CA THR A 50 -0.23 -7.48 -3.48
C THR A 50 -0.96 -6.15 -3.26
N ALA A 51 -0.42 -5.02 -3.73
CA ALA A 51 -0.99 -3.70 -3.40
C ALA A 51 -2.38 -3.47 -4.01
N CYS A 52 -2.72 -4.15 -5.12
CA CYS A 52 -4.05 -4.14 -5.73
C CYS A 52 -4.65 -5.55 -5.65
N PRO A 53 -5.91 -5.73 -5.20
CA PRO A 53 -6.92 -4.70 -4.93
C PRO A 53 -6.88 -4.07 -3.52
N GLU A 54 -5.92 -4.40 -2.67
CA GLU A 54 -5.87 -3.96 -1.26
C GLU A 54 -6.06 -2.44 -1.06
N VAL A 55 -5.34 -1.61 -1.83
CA VAL A 55 -5.46 -0.15 -1.74
C VAL A 55 -6.86 0.37 -2.14
N LYS A 56 -7.53 -0.30 -3.08
CA LYS A 56 -8.88 0.07 -3.54
C LYS A 56 -9.91 -0.28 -2.46
N LEU A 57 -9.81 -1.47 -1.89
CA LEU A 57 -10.68 -1.92 -0.81
C LEU A 57 -10.50 -1.06 0.45
N ALA A 58 -9.25 -0.70 0.80
CA ALA A 58 -8.98 0.21 1.91
C ALA A 58 -9.60 1.58 1.69
N ARG A 59 -9.60 2.09 0.44
CA ARG A 59 -10.25 3.35 0.10
C ARG A 59 -11.78 3.27 0.23
N GLU A 60 -12.39 2.18 -0.23
CA GLU A 60 -13.83 1.95 -0.11
C GLU A 60 -14.26 1.83 1.37
N ALA A 61 -13.42 1.22 2.21
CA ALA A 61 -13.61 1.15 3.67
C ALA A 61 -13.24 2.44 4.42
N GLU A 62 -12.92 3.51 3.70
CA GLU A 62 -12.51 4.81 4.25
C GLU A 62 -11.31 4.72 5.21
N ILE A 63 -10.41 3.77 4.97
CA ILE A 63 -9.18 3.59 5.74
C ILE A 63 -8.07 4.42 5.07
N SER A 64 -7.38 5.24 5.87
CA SER A 64 -6.16 5.91 5.40
C SER A 64 -5.08 4.86 5.18
N TYR A 65 -4.67 4.68 3.92
CA TYR A 65 -3.75 3.63 3.51
C TYR A 65 -2.43 4.22 2.99
N ALA A 66 -1.32 3.54 3.27
CA ALA A 66 -0.01 3.85 2.71
C ALA A 66 0.82 2.56 2.63
N THR A 67 1.63 2.41 1.59
CA THR A 67 2.50 1.24 1.40
C THR A 67 3.93 1.57 1.82
N ILE A 68 4.58 0.65 2.53
CA ILE A 68 6.02 0.64 2.79
C ILE A 68 6.61 -0.47 1.93
N ALA A 69 7.14 -0.12 0.76
CA ALA A 69 7.73 -1.08 -0.16
C ALA A 69 9.21 -1.33 0.23
N MET A 70 9.53 -2.57 0.61
CA MET A 70 10.90 -2.98 0.92
C MET A 70 11.52 -3.60 -0.32
N VAL A 71 12.46 -2.90 -0.96
CA VAL A 71 13.13 -3.40 -2.17
C VAL A 71 13.99 -4.61 -1.82
N THR A 72 13.73 -5.73 -2.49
CA THR A 72 14.45 -7.00 -2.31
C THR A 72 15.49 -7.26 -3.40
N ASP A 73 15.20 -6.80 -4.61
CA ASP A 73 15.99 -7.03 -5.81
C ASP A 73 15.60 -5.99 -6.87
N PHE A 74 16.26 -6.06 -8.03
CA PHE A 74 16.05 -5.13 -9.14
C PHE A 74 15.09 -5.66 -10.20
N ASP A 75 14.32 -6.73 -9.96
CA ASP A 75 13.58 -7.44 -11.00
C ASP A 75 14.52 -7.89 -12.15
N CYS A 76 14.00 -8.48 -13.23
CA CYS A 76 14.86 -9.08 -14.25
C CYS A 76 15.50 -8.08 -15.24
N TRP A 77 15.24 -6.77 -15.12
CA TRP A 77 15.82 -5.78 -16.05
C TRP A 77 17.32 -5.53 -15.81
N HIS A 78 17.83 -5.80 -14.61
CA HIS A 78 19.21 -5.51 -14.27
C HIS A 78 20.14 -6.56 -14.90
N PRO A 79 21.24 -6.17 -15.58
CA PRO A 79 22.16 -7.12 -16.23
C PRO A 79 22.78 -8.16 -15.28
N GLU A 80 22.86 -7.85 -13.98
CA GLU A 80 23.35 -8.75 -12.94
C GLU A 80 22.22 -9.60 -12.30
N HIS A 81 21.01 -9.63 -12.88
CA HIS A 81 19.89 -10.41 -12.34
C HIS A 81 20.16 -11.92 -12.33
N ASP A 82 20.95 -12.42 -13.29
CA ASP A 82 21.37 -13.83 -13.34
C ASP A 82 22.28 -14.25 -12.16
N ASP A 83 22.83 -13.28 -11.42
CA ASP A 83 23.65 -13.51 -10.21
C ASP A 83 22.84 -13.43 -8.90
N VAL A 84 21.51 -13.21 -8.98
CA VAL A 84 20.66 -13.08 -7.79
C VAL A 84 20.27 -14.47 -7.27
N ASP A 85 21.13 -15.02 -6.41
CA ASP A 85 20.86 -16.23 -5.63
C ASP A 85 19.59 -16.06 -4.77
N VAL A 86 18.68 -17.04 -4.80
CA VAL A 86 17.49 -17.11 -3.94
C VAL A 86 17.88 -16.93 -2.46
N ALA A 87 19.04 -17.43 -2.04
CA ALA A 87 19.53 -17.25 -0.69
C ALA A 87 19.87 -15.77 -0.38
N ALA A 88 20.36 -15.00 -1.35
CA ALA A 88 20.62 -13.57 -1.21
C ALA A 88 19.32 -12.78 -1.06
N ILE A 89 18.28 -13.12 -1.84
CA ILE A 89 16.94 -12.52 -1.70
C ILE A 89 16.39 -12.80 -0.30
N ILE A 90 16.44 -14.05 0.15
CA ILE A 90 15.94 -14.43 1.48
C ILE A 90 16.68 -13.66 2.58
N LYS A 91 17.99 -13.47 2.46
CA LYS A 91 18.76 -12.67 3.43
C LYS A 91 18.28 -11.22 3.46
N ILE A 92 18.11 -10.59 2.30
CA ILE A 92 17.63 -9.21 2.19
C ILE A 92 16.22 -9.09 2.79
N VAL A 93 15.33 -10.06 2.54
CA VAL A 93 13.98 -10.10 3.13
C VAL A 93 14.04 -10.10 4.66
N HIS A 94 14.90 -10.92 5.27
CA HIS A 94 15.03 -10.96 6.73
C HIS A 94 15.60 -9.65 7.31
N GLU A 95 16.62 -9.06 6.68
CA GLU A 95 17.17 -7.77 7.10
C GLU A 95 16.12 -6.65 6.97
N ASN A 96 15.32 -6.69 5.90
CA ASN A 96 14.22 -5.77 5.68
C ASN A 96 13.10 -5.96 6.72
N ALA A 97 12.77 -7.19 7.10
CA ALA A 97 11.77 -7.46 8.13
C ALA A 97 12.13 -6.82 9.48
N ALA A 98 13.41 -6.91 9.89
CA ALA A 98 13.88 -6.28 11.13
C ALA A 98 13.78 -4.74 11.07
N LYS A 99 14.12 -4.13 9.92
CA LYS A 99 13.95 -2.68 9.70
C LYS A 99 12.48 -2.28 9.73
N ALA A 100 11.60 -3.03 9.06
CA ALA A 100 10.17 -2.78 9.01
C ALA A 100 9.52 -2.86 10.40
N ALA A 101 9.92 -3.84 11.23
CA ALA A 101 9.41 -3.97 12.60
C ALA A 101 9.77 -2.74 13.46
N ARG A 102 11.02 -2.27 13.40
CA ARG A 102 11.45 -1.05 14.12
C ARG A 102 10.71 0.20 13.63
N LEU A 103 10.58 0.35 12.31
CA LEU A 103 9.84 1.45 11.69
C LEU A 103 8.38 1.48 12.15
N LEU A 104 7.70 0.33 12.12
CA LEU A 104 6.31 0.22 12.55
C LEU A 104 6.16 0.51 14.05
N ALA A 105 7.04 -0.03 14.90
CA ALA A 105 7.02 0.27 16.34
C ALA A 105 7.18 1.78 16.60
N ARG A 106 8.10 2.45 15.87
CA ARG A 106 8.30 3.89 15.97
C ARG A 106 7.08 4.68 15.49
N LEU A 107 6.56 4.32 14.31
CA LEU A 107 5.37 4.94 13.74
C LEU A 107 4.19 4.86 14.71
N LEU A 108 3.91 3.68 15.26
CA LEU A 108 2.81 3.46 16.20
C LEU A 108 2.98 4.27 17.49
N LYS A 109 4.21 4.45 17.97
CA LYS A 109 4.50 5.30 19.15
C LYS A 109 4.22 6.78 18.88
N ASP A 110 4.50 7.26 17.67
CA ASP A 110 4.34 8.67 17.29
C ASP A 110 2.95 8.98 16.69
N MET A 111 2.10 7.97 16.54
CA MET A 111 0.73 8.15 16.06
C MET A 111 -0.16 8.80 17.14
N PRO A 112 -1.03 9.74 16.75
CA PRO A 112 -1.97 10.33 17.69
C PRO A 112 -2.95 9.26 18.20
N ALA A 113 -3.37 9.39 19.46
CA ALA A 113 -4.37 8.51 20.06
C ALA A 113 -5.74 8.63 19.35
N GLU A 114 -6.07 9.83 18.89
CA GLU A 114 -7.28 10.10 18.12
C GLU A 114 -6.99 10.12 16.63
N ARG A 115 -7.95 9.58 15.86
CA ARG A 115 -7.86 9.56 14.41
C ARG A 115 -8.00 10.97 13.85
N ALA A 116 -6.90 11.51 13.35
CA ALA A 116 -6.91 12.78 12.63
C ALA A 116 -7.59 12.62 11.25
N PRO A 117 -8.32 13.65 10.76
CA PRO A 117 -8.84 13.68 9.40
C PRO A 117 -7.71 13.49 8.38
N CYS A 118 -7.98 12.76 7.30
CA CYS A 118 -6.98 12.55 6.27
C CYS A 118 -6.90 13.80 5.39
N PRO A 119 -5.71 14.40 5.17
CA PRO A 119 -5.59 15.60 4.33
C PRO A 119 -6.08 15.41 2.89
N VAL A 120 -6.07 14.17 2.38
CA VAL A 120 -6.57 13.81 1.04
C VAL A 120 -8.01 13.32 1.03
N GLY A 121 -8.72 13.38 2.17
CA GLY A 121 -10.13 13.02 2.29
C GLY A 121 -10.44 11.52 2.19
N SER A 122 -9.44 10.64 2.31
CA SER A 122 -9.66 9.18 2.18
C SER A 122 -10.55 8.61 3.29
N ASP A 123 -10.67 9.29 4.43
CA ASP A 123 -11.54 8.96 5.56
C ASP A 123 -13.02 9.29 5.32
N ARG A 124 -13.34 9.92 4.17
CA ARG A 124 -14.70 10.27 3.75
C ARG A 124 -14.95 9.94 2.27
N ALA A 125 -14.23 8.95 1.75
CA ALA A 125 -14.27 8.61 0.33
C ALA A 125 -15.68 8.25 -0.18
N LEU A 126 -16.56 7.73 0.68
CA LEU A 126 -17.91 7.35 0.31
C LEU A 126 -18.86 8.54 0.11
N ASP A 127 -18.53 9.73 0.63
CA ASP A 127 -19.40 10.92 0.53
C ASP A 127 -19.70 11.31 -0.93
N THR A 128 -18.79 11.02 -1.85
CA THR A 128 -18.93 11.34 -3.28
C THR A 128 -18.93 10.11 -4.19
N ALA A 129 -18.72 8.91 -3.65
CA ALA A 129 -18.56 7.69 -4.45
C ALA A 129 -19.85 6.84 -4.55
N LEU A 130 -20.85 7.12 -3.71
CA LEU A 130 -22.11 6.37 -3.70
C LEU A 130 -23.09 6.92 -4.74
N ILE A 131 -23.36 6.13 -5.78
CA ILE A 131 -24.33 6.46 -6.83
C ILE A 131 -25.73 5.92 -6.47
N THR A 132 -25.81 4.81 -5.73
CA THR A 132 -27.08 4.18 -5.36
C THR A 132 -27.84 5.07 -4.38
N ALA A 133 -28.98 5.59 -4.83
CA ALA A 133 -29.88 6.41 -4.04
C ALA A 133 -30.32 5.67 -2.75
N PRO A 134 -30.44 6.37 -1.60
CA PRO A 134 -30.78 5.74 -0.32
C PRO A 134 -31.98 4.78 -0.37
N GLU A 135 -33.04 5.18 -1.08
CA GLU A 135 -34.28 4.43 -1.26
C GLU A 135 -34.15 3.16 -2.12
N ALA A 136 -33.08 3.03 -2.89
CA ALA A 136 -32.81 1.89 -3.77
C ALA A 136 -31.81 0.89 -3.19
N ARG A 137 -31.36 1.08 -1.94
CA ARG A 137 -30.36 0.23 -1.28
C ARG A 137 -31.05 -1.00 -0.67
N ASP A 138 -30.65 -2.18 -1.12
CA ASP A 138 -31.13 -3.46 -0.57
C ASP A 138 -30.70 -3.62 0.90
N PRO A 139 -31.65 -3.80 1.85
CA PRO A 139 -31.34 -4.00 3.26
C PRO A 139 -30.39 -5.17 3.55
N GLU A 140 -30.46 -6.26 2.78
CA GLU A 140 -29.58 -7.43 2.98
C GLU A 140 -28.14 -7.14 2.52
N LEU A 141 -27.96 -6.33 1.47
CA LEU A 141 -26.63 -5.87 1.05
C LEU A 141 -26.05 -4.85 2.04
N LEU A 142 -26.87 -3.95 2.58
CA LEU A 142 -26.43 -3.00 3.60
C LEU A 142 -25.91 -3.70 4.85
N LYS A 143 -26.55 -4.78 5.30
CA LYS A 143 -26.05 -5.59 6.42
C LYS A 143 -24.68 -6.20 6.12
N LYS A 144 -24.44 -6.66 4.88
CA LYS A 144 -23.13 -7.19 4.48
C LYS A 144 -22.05 -6.10 4.43
N LEU A 145 -22.44 -4.87 4.08
CA LEU A 145 -21.55 -3.72 3.94
C LEU A 145 -21.43 -2.90 5.23
N ASP A 146 -22.00 -3.32 6.35
CA ASP A 146 -22.05 -2.52 7.58
C ASP A 146 -20.66 -2.06 8.04
N ALA A 147 -19.66 -2.95 8.01
CA ALA A 147 -18.29 -2.61 8.38
C ALA A 147 -17.63 -1.51 7.51
N VAL A 148 -18.12 -1.32 6.28
CA VAL A 148 -17.59 -0.38 5.28
C VAL A 148 -18.44 0.90 5.25
N MET A 149 -19.77 0.75 5.32
CA MET A 149 -20.75 1.82 5.10
C MET A 149 -21.41 2.34 6.38
N ALA A 150 -21.03 1.84 7.58
CA ALA A 150 -21.66 2.24 8.85
C ALA A 150 -21.81 3.76 8.99
N ARG A 151 -20.76 4.53 8.66
CA ARG A 151 -20.76 5.99 8.77
C ARG A 151 -21.83 6.65 7.89
N VAL A 152 -21.89 6.27 6.61
CA VAL A 152 -22.83 6.86 5.64
C VAL A 152 -24.26 6.38 5.86
N ASN A 153 -24.44 5.18 6.43
CA ASN A 153 -25.76 4.65 6.77
C ASN A 153 -26.33 5.30 8.05
N ALA A 154 -25.49 5.72 8.99
CA ALA A 154 -25.92 6.42 10.20
C ALA A 154 -26.24 7.91 9.98
N ALA A 155 -25.87 8.46 8.82
CA ALA A 155 -26.03 9.89 8.49
C ALA A 155 -27.30 10.19 7.66
N GLY A 156 -28.07 9.18 7.27
CA GLY A 156 -29.35 9.29 6.54
C GLY A 156 -30.50 8.70 7.33
#